data_AF-A0A832GMS9-F1
#
_entry.id   AF-A0A832GMS9-F1
#
_cell.length_a   1.000
_cell.length_b   1.000
_cell.length_c   1.000
_cell.angle_alpha   90.00
_cell.angle_beta   90.00
_cell.angle_gamma   90.00
#
_symmetry.space_group_name_H-M   'P 1'
#
loop_
_entity.id
_entity.type
_entity.pdbx_description
1 polymer ?
#
loop_
_entity_poly.entity_id
_entity_poly.type
_entity_poly.pdbx_seq_one_letter_code
_entity_poly.pdbx_strand_id
1 'polypeptide(L)'
;MDAQPFLEQAVSELLQKCTNCGACRQVCPFLRRFGLPKEILEKEAEEVFYCTNCGACNFVCREKLRPKESLYYLKVKLIDRGSPSLENIVKGARAFALRGHSFPFVHWERGEVAFWPGCSLSGTAPDLVKRLIKVLKQRLGTQKLALVLDCCFDPLFQNGDLRGVEKAWRDINTRLKSFGIKRVITGCTNCYKIFKLYAQDVDISHILQEFQSEDFKEIPKDALLHFPCPAFVAREVKAYVEEALSGRVKESFKAPFCCGAGGSAHLDKDLSEAFLEKVAKRAKGRPVLTFCMGCKNRFVKKGLKAYHLFETLGETKFKEFAVSSGRKWLNRLYLSLSRKIFNKKGFLLLGFILLFGVSVYFQRKGLFSETFLMTYLEPYARHPLSFLLYLFFYALAPSLFISSLALTLTAGFLWGPFLGTVMALSGATLGATVSFLLSRYFLREAIKFRLGLEKWQYLSEKTRKHGWKAVAVARLVPFFPYPVINYLFGLTPIPLSHYVLATFIFMAPAGFAYTYLGYSLKEVFLKANFLPLLLVIAIFALLTLLVKRFLRKWKI
;
A
#
# COMPACT_ATOMS: atom_id res chain seq x y z
N MET A 1 -20.78 18.61 -3.11
CA MET A 1 -21.04 20.06 -3.07
C MET A 1 -19.75 20.76 -3.43
N ASP A 2 -19.79 21.63 -4.43
CA ASP A 2 -18.62 22.40 -4.83
C ASP A 2 -18.28 23.40 -3.72
N ALA A 3 -17.15 23.19 -3.03
CA ALA A 3 -16.71 24.06 -1.93
C ALA A 3 -16.09 25.36 -2.43
N GLN A 4 -15.87 25.47 -3.75
CA GLN A 4 -15.16 26.58 -4.37
C GLN A 4 -15.87 27.94 -4.19
N PRO A 5 -17.20 28.09 -4.40
CA PRO A 5 -17.87 29.39 -4.23
C PRO A 5 -17.74 29.94 -2.80
N PHE A 6 -17.84 29.06 -1.80
CA PHE A 6 -17.69 29.42 -0.40
C PHE A 6 -16.26 29.93 -0.07
N LEU A 7 -15.25 29.28 -0.65
CA LEU A 7 -13.85 29.67 -0.45
C LEU A 7 -13.52 30.99 -1.16
N GLU A 8 -14.06 31.20 -2.36
CA GLU A 8 -13.93 32.45 -3.11
C GLU A 8 -14.59 33.62 -2.34
N GLN A 9 -15.78 33.40 -1.79
CA GLN A 9 -16.43 34.37 -0.92
C GLN A 9 -15.57 34.71 0.30
N ALA A 10 -14.98 33.70 0.96
CA ALA A 10 -14.10 33.93 2.11
C ALA A 10 -12.86 34.77 1.77
N VAL A 11 -12.31 34.63 0.55
CA VAL A 11 -11.21 35.50 0.08
C VAL A 11 -11.71 36.92 -0.18
N SER A 12 -12.82 37.08 -0.90
CA SER A 12 -13.38 38.38 -1.24
C SER A 12 -13.72 39.21 0.01
N GLU A 13 -14.43 38.62 0.96
CA GLU A 13 -14.77 39.27 2.23
C GLU A 13 -13.51 39.66 3.01
N LEU A 14 -12.47 38.82 3.01
CA LEU A 14 -11.25 39.10 3.74
C LEU A 14 -10.47 40.26 3.12
N LEU A 15 -10.32 40.30 1.80
CA LEU A 15 -9.64 41.39 1.10
C LEU A 15 -10.36 42.73 1.30
N GLN A 16 -11.69 42.73 1.28
CA GLN A 16 -12.50 43.94 1.42
C GLN A 16 -12.60 44.44 2.87
N LYS A 17 -12.84 43.54 3.83
CA LYS A 17 -13.26 43.91 5.20
C LYS A 17 -12.15 43.79 6.25
N CYS A 18 -10.98 43.21 5.94
CA CYS A 18 -9.90 43.09 6.92
C CYS A 18 -9.33 44.47 7.29
N THR A 19 -9.41 44.80 8.59
CA THR A 19 -8.91 46.07 9.17
C THR A 19 -7.42 46.07 9.50
N ASN A 20 -6.70 45.00 9.17
CA ASN A 20 -5.25 44.84 9.45
C ASN A 20 -4.86 44.98 10.94
N CYS A 21 -5.80 44.76 11.87
CA CYS A 21 -5.58 44.94 13.32
C CYS A 21 -4.52 44.02 13.97
N GLY A 22 -3.99 43.01 13.28
CA GLY A 22 -2.90 42.17 13.78
C GLY A 22 -3.28 41.08 14.80
N ALA A 23 -4.54 40.98 15.23
CA ALA A 23 -4.97 39.99 16.24
C ALA A 23 -4.58 38.54 15.88
N CYS A 24 -4.68 38.17 14.60
CA CYS A 24 -4.31 36.84 14.12
C CYS A 24 -2.80 36.53 14.25
N ARG A 25 -1.91 37.53 14.21
CA ARG A 25 -0.44 37.36 14.37
C ARG A 25 -0.06 37.05 15.81
N GLN A 26 -0.83 37.53 16.78
CA GLN A 26 -0.61 37.23 18.19
C GLN A 26 -0.82 35.73 18.47
N VAL A 27 -1.79 35.11 17.80
CA VAL A 27 -2.12 33.70 18.00
C VAL A 27 -1.41 32.72 17.05
N CYS A 28 -0.77 33.19 15.97
CA CYS A 28 -0.22 32.32 14.94
C CYS A 28 1.25 32.65 14.62
N PRO A 29 2.22 31.77 14.99
CA PRO A 29 3.63 31.90 14.59
C PRO A 29 3.83 32.10 13.08
N PHE A 30 3.05 31.42 12.24
CA PHE A 30 3.11 31.58 10.78
C PHE A 30 2.79 33.02 10.36
N LEU A 31 1.65 33.57 10.79
CA LEU A 31 1.26 34.95 10.45
C LEU A 31 2.17 36.00 11.11
N ARG A 32 2.79 35.66 12.25
CA ARG A 32 3.81 36.52 12.84
C ARG A 32 5.02 36.66 11.93
N ARG A 33 5.46 35.56 11.31
CA ARG A 33 6.66 35.52 10.45
C ARG A 33 6.40 36.02 9.02
N PHE A 34 5.28 35.61 8.41
CA PHE A 34 5.04 35.81 6.96
C PHE A 34 4.00 36.90 6.63
N GLY A 35 3.40 37.55 7.64
CA GLY A 35 2.50 38.67 7.44
C GLY A 35 1.03 38.36 7.70
N LEU A 36 0.19 39.37 7.49
CA LEU A 36 -1.25 39.27 7.66
C LEU A 36 -1.89 38.41 6.56
N PRO A 37 -3.05 37.77 6.83
CA PRO A 37 -3.76 37.01 5.81
C PRO A 37 -4.06 37.83 4.55
N LYS A 38 -4.45 39.11 4.70
CA LYS A 38 -4.71 40.02 3.57
C LYS A 38 -3.46 40.23 2.70
N GLU A 39 -2.33 40.55 3.33
CA GLU A 39 -1.04 40.75 2.63
C GLU A 39 -0.58 39.48 1.88
N ILE A 40 -0.73 38.31 2.51
CA ILE A 40 -0.37 37.02 1.91
C ILE A 40 -1.24 36.74 0.68
N LEU A 41 -2.53 37.08 0.73
CA LEU A 41 -3.46 36.91 -0.38
C LEU A 41 -3.17 37.88 -1.53
N GLU A 42 -2.93 39.15 -1.23
CA GLU A 42 -2.62 40.19 -2.23
C GLU A 42 -1.32 39.89 -2.98
N LYS A 43 -0.31 39.37 -2.27
CA LYS A 43 0.98 38.98 -2.86
C LYS A 43 0.98 37.58 -3.47
N GLU A 44 -0.11 36.83 -3.29
CA GLU A 44 -0.20 35.40 -3.61
C GLU A 44 1.00 34.58 -3.08
N ALA A 45 1.45 34.89 -1.86
CA ALA A 45 2.72 34.42 -1.33
C ALA A 45 2.76 32.90 -1.10
N GLU A 46 3.79 32.23 -1.64
CA GLU A 46 3.95 30.77 -1.59
C GLU A 46 4.21 30.23 -0.19
N GLU A 47 4.66 31.07 0.74
CA GLU A 47 4.82 30.70 2.15
C GLU A 47 3.50 30.28 2.78
N VAL A 48 2.34 30.59 2.16
CA VAL A 48 1.03 30.04 2.54
C VAL A 48 1.05 28.52 2.70
N PHE A 49 1.93 27.79 2.00
CA PHE A 49 2.10 26.35 2.17
C PHE A 49 2.59 25.92 3.54
N TYR A 50 3.16 26.82 4.35
CA TYR A 50 3.49 26.60 5.77
C TYR A 50 2.32 26.91 6.72
N CYS A 51 1.19 27.42 6.23
CA CYS A 51 -0.01 27.55 7.03
C CYS A 51 -0.56 26.16 7.39
N THR A 52 -0.78 25.90 8.68
CA THR A 52 -1.25 24.59 9.16
C THR A 52 -2.76 24.35 9.01
N ASN A 53 -3.50 25.34 8.49
CA ASN A 53 -4.97 25.36 8.40
C ASN A 53 -5.69 25.14 9.75
N CYS A 54 -5.05 25.49 10.87
CA CYS A 54 -5.57 25.18 12.21
C CYS A 54 -6.82 25.97 12.63
N GLY A 55 -7.07 27.13 12.02
CA GLY A 55 -8.22 27.97 12.33
C GLY A 55 -8.06 28.93 13.50
N ALA A 56 -6.92 28.97 14.20
CA ALA A 56 -6.71 29.87 15.34
C ALA A 56 -6.97 31.35 14.99
N CYS A 57 -6.64 31.76 13.76
CA CYS A 57 -6.90 33.09 13.22
C CYS A 57 -8.39 33.43 13.10
N ASN A 58 -9.26 32.47 12.79
CA ASN A 58 -10.70 32.70 12.72
C ASN A 58 -11.27 33.04 14.11
N PHE A 59 -10.78 32.37 15.15
CA PHE A 59 -11.27 32.55 16.53
C PHE A 59 -10.96 33.92 17.13
N VAL A 60 -9.96 34.64 16.61
CA VAL A 60 -9.56 35.96 17.12
C VAL A 60 -9.85 37.10 16.14
N CYS A 61 -10.49 36.81 15.00
CA CYS A 61 -10.81 37.83 14.03
C CYS A 61 -11.97 38.71 14.55
N ARG A 62 -11.69 40.01 14.78
CA ARG A 62 -12.68 40.98 15.28
C ARG A 62 -13.87 41.14 14.33
N GLU A 63 -13.58 41.11 13.02
CA GLU A 63 -14.56 41.22 11.94
C GLU A 63 -15.28 39.90 11.62
N LYS A 64 -15.02 38.82 12.39
CA LYS A 64 -15.58 37.48 12.18
C LYS A 64 -15.32 36.90 10.77
N LEU A 65 -14.24 37.33 10.13
CA LEU A 65 -13.80 36.84 8.83
C LEU A 65 -13.21 35.42 8.95
N ARG A 66 -12.91 34.82 7.79
CA ARG A 66 -12.43 33.42 7.68
C ARG A 66 -11.00 33.26 7.14
N PRO A 67 -9.96 33.83 7.79
CA PRO A 67 -8.59 33.74 7.29
C PRO A 67 -8.07 32.33 6.99
N LYS A 68 -8.47 31.31 7.75
CA LYS A 68 -8.08 29.92 7.48
C LYS A 68 -8.56 29.49 6.09
N GLU A 69 -9.83 29.71 5.78
CA GLU A 69 -10.46 29.34 4.51
C GLU A 69 -9.85 30.14 3.35
N SER A 70 -9.63 31.44 3.53
CA SER A 70 -9.03 32.29 2.49
C SER A 70 -7.59 31.84 2.16
N LEU A 71 -6.75 31.62 3.18
CA LEU A 71 -5.38 31.12 2.99
C LEU A 71 -5.37 29.69 2.43
N TYR A 72 -6.34 28.86 2.81
CA TYR A 72 -6.49 27.53 2.26
C TYR A 72 -6.78 27.58 0.75
N TYR A 73 -7.69 28.47 0.33
CA TYR A 73 -8.02 28.64 -1.08
C TYR A 73 -6.83 29.13 -1.92
N LEU A 74 -5.98 30.01 -1.37
CA LEU A 74 -4.74 30.40 -2.05
C LEU A 74 -3.85 29.19 -2.37
N LYS A 75 -3.73 28.22 -1.45
CA LYS A 75 -2.98 26.97 -1.73
C LYS A 75 -3.57 26.21 -2.91
N VAL A 76 -4.90 26.07 -2.96
CA VAL A 76 -5.61 25.38 -4.05
C VAL A 76 -5.29 26.07 -5.37
N LYS A 77 -5.41 27.40 -5.43
CA LYS A 77 -5.11 28.22 -6.61
C LYS A 77 -3.67 28.07 -7.09
N LEU A 78 -2.71 28.09 -6.15
CA LEU A 78 -1.29 27.94 -6.46
C LEU A 78 -0.93 26.53 -6.96
N ILE A 79 -1.55 25.47 -6.40
CA ILE A 79 -1.39 24.11 -6.91
C ILE A 79 -1.97 23.98 -8.33
N ASP A 80 -3.17 24.52 -8.56
CA ASP A 80 -3.86 24.39 -9.84
C ASP A 80 -3.15 25.13 -10.98
N ARG A 81 -2.41 26.20 -10.67
CA ARG A 81 -1.51 26.90 -11.61
C ARG A 81 -0.20 26.16 -11.88
N GLY A 82 0.20 25.22 -11.01
CA GLY A 82 1.39 24.40 -11.20
C GLY A 82 2.73 25.12 -10.98
N SER A 83 2.86 25.94 -9.92
CA SER A 83 4.13 26.66 -9.65
C SER A 83 5.32 25.70 -9.42
N PRO A 84 6.45 25.84 -10.15
CA PRO A 84 7.61 24.95 -10.03
C PRO A 84 8.28 24.95 -8.66
N SER A 85 8.33 26.10 -7.97
CA SER A 85 8.93 26.26 -6.63
C SER A 85 8.21 25.43 -5.56
N LEU A 86 6.93 25.09 -5.80
CA LEU A 86 6.10 24.31 -4.88
C LEU A 86 6.20 22.80 -5.10
N GLU A 87 6.87 22.36 -6.17
CA GLU A 87 6.85 20.97 -6.61
C GLU A 87 7.36 20.01 -5.52
N ASN A 88 8.39 20.41 -4.77
CA ASN A 88 8.96 19.60 -3.68
C ASN A 88 7.97 19.40 -2.52
N ILE A 89 7.24 20.45 -2.13
CA ILE A 89 6.25 20.40 -1.04
C ILE A 89 5.08 19.48 -1.44
N VAL A 90 4.59 19.64 -2.67
CA VAL A 90 3.49 18.84 -3.22
C VAL A 90 3.92 17.38 -3.41
N LYS A 91 5.12 17.13 -3.97
CA LYS A 91 5.71 15.79 -4.13
C LYS A 91 5.81 15.07 -2.79
N GLY A 92 6.24 15.74 -1.73
CA GLY A 92 6.34 15.14 -0.39
C GLY A 92 5.01 14.63 0.16
N ALA A 93 3.95 15.44 0.08
CA ALA A 93 2.61 15.05 0.53
C ALA A 93 2.01 13.92 -0.32
N ARG A 94 2.16 14.00 -1.66
CA ARG A 94 1.75 12.94 -2.59
C ARG A 94 2.48 11.63 -2.31
N ALA A 95 3.80 11.66 -2.16
CA ALA A 95 4.60 10.48 -1.87
C ALA A 95 4.19 9.81 -0.56
N PHE A 96 3.95 10.59 0.51
CA PHE A 96 3.46 10.07 1.78
C PHE A 96 2.10 9.38 1.62
N ALA A 97 1.13 10.03 0.96
CA ALA A 97 -0.21 9.49 0.80
C ALA A 97 -0.23 8.25 -0.09
N LEU A 98 0.47 8.28 -1.23
CA LEU A 98 0.59 7.15 -2.14
C LEU A 98 1.27 5.96 -1.48
N ARG A 99 2.32 6.18 -0.68
CA ARG A 99 2.95 5.11 0.11
C ARG A 99 1.96 4.48 1.09
N GLY A 100 1.08 5.27 1.72
CA GLY A 100 0.06 4.78 2.65
C GLY A 100 -1.11 4.05 1.97
N HIS A 101 -1.34 4.34 0.69
CA HIS A 101 -2.40 3.79 -0.15
C HIS A 101 -1.95 2.63 -1.04
N SER A 102 -0.64 2.35 -1.08
CA SER A 102 -0.03 1.31 -1.91
C SER A 102 0.48 0.13 -1.09
N PHE A 103 0.62 -1.02 -1.75
CA PHE A 103 1.33 -2.16 -1.19
C PHE A 103 2.80 -1.77 -0.88
N PRO A 104 3.40 -2.25 0.23
CA PRO A 104 2.89 -3.22 1.21
C PRO A 104 2.11 -2.61 2.39
N PHE A 105 2.01 -1.29 2.49
CA PHE A 105 1.45 -0.61 3.66
C PHE A 105 -0.08 -0.51 3.67
N VAL A 106 -0.71 -0.77 2.53
CA VAL A 106 -2.16 -0.86 2.39
C VAL A 106 -2.69 -2.25 2.76
N HIS A 107 -3.80 -2.30 3.48
CA HIS A 107 -4.50 -3.53 3.85
C HIS A 107 -6.01 -3.31 3.93
N TRP A 108 -6.77 -4.26 3.40
CA TRP A 108 -8.24 -4.21 3.38
C TRP A 108 -8.79 -5.60 3.73
N GLU A 109 -9.73 -5.64 4.65
CA GLU A 109 -10.52 -6.82 5.02
C GLU A 109 -11.96 -6.63 4.55
N ARG A 110 -12.67 -7.74 4.26
CA ARG A 110 -14.10 -7.71 3.98
C ARG A 110 -14.88 -7.70 5.30
N GLY A 111 -15.88 -6.84 5.41
CA GLY A 111 -16.71 -6.70 6.61
C GLY A 111 -17.82 -5.68 6.40
N GLU A 112 -18.78 -5.62 7.31
CA GLU A 112 -19.85 -4.63 7.26
C GLU A 112 -19.40 -3.31 7.89
N VAL A 113 -18.55 -3.39 8.90
CA VAL A 113 -18.00 -2.24 9.63
C VAL A 113 -16.49 -2.21 9.43
N ALA A 114 -15.94 -1.10 8.94
CA ALA A 114 -14.50 -0.90 8.82
C ALA A 114 -13.97 -0.07 9.99
N PHE A 115 -12.97 -0.59 10.70
CA PHE A 115 -12.14 0.26 11.57
C PHE A 115 -10.97 0.83 10.76
N TRP A 116 -10.95 2.16 10.66
CA TRP A 116 -9.94 2.94 9.94
C TRP A 116 -9.07 3.72 10.94
N PRO A 117 -8.01 3.12 11.52
CA PRO A 117 -7.22 3.77 12.58
C PRO A 117 -6.52 5.06 12.14
N GLY A 118 -6.28 5.23 10.84
CA GLY A 118 -5.51 6.35 10.30
C GLY A 118 -3.99 6.14 10.44
N CYS A 119 -3.21 6.97 9.74
CA CYS A 119 -1.77 6.76 9.59
C CYS A 119 -0.96 6.99 10.89
N SER A 120 -1.31 8.02 11.66
CA SER A 120 -0.57 8.35 12.89
C SER A 120 -0.81 7.34 14.01
N LEU A 121 -2.05 6.89 14.21
CA LEU A 121 -2.37 5.90 15.24
C LEU A 121 -1.75 4.54 14.92
N SER A 122 -1.92 4.05 13.68
CA SER A 122 -1.32 2.78 13.23
C SER A 122 0.21 2.79 13.23
N GLY A 123 0.83 3.92 12.89
CA GLY A 123 2.28 4.06 12.88
C GLY A 123 2.88 4.23 14.29
N THR A 124 2.26 5.04 15.16
CA THR A 124 2.85 5.35 16.47
C THR A 124 2.50 4.30 17.53
N ALA A 125 1.29 3.74 17.52
CA ALA A 125 0.80 2.85 18.57
C ALA A 125 0.07 1.61 18.00
N PRO A 126 0.79 0.68 17.34
CA PRO A 126 0.18 -0.51 16.75
C PRO A 126 -0.47 -1.43 17.78
N ASP A 127 0.06 -1.51 19.00
CA ASP A 127 -0.53 -2.29 20.10
C ASP A 127 -1.91 -1.75 20.50
N LEU A 128 -2.03 -0.42 20.52
CA LEU A 128 -3.28 0.25 20.80
C LEU A 128 -4.31 -0.03 19.71
N VAL A 129 -3.90 -0.03 18.43
CA VAL A 129 -4.79 -0.46 17.32
C VAL A 129 -5.30 -1.88 17.54
N LYS A 130 -4.44 -2.83 17.93
CA LYS A 130 -4.85 -4.20 18.22
C LYS A 130 -5.87 -4.26 19.37
N ARG A 131 -5.66 -3.47 20.43
CA ARG A 131 -6.57 -3.40 21.58
C ARG A 131 -7.92 -2.79 21.21
N LEU A 132 -7.91 -1.67 20.49
CA LEU A 132 -9.13 -1.03 19.98
C LEU A 132 -9.94 -1.99 19.10
N ILE A 133 -9.29 -2.81 18.27
CA ILE A 133 -9.99 -3.86 17.50
C ILE A 133 -10.67 -4.88 18.42
N LYS A 134 -10.02 -5.31 19.50
CA LYS A 134 -10.64 -6.25 20.47
C LYS A 134 -11.88 -5.64 21.10
N VAL A 135 -11.79 -4.39 21.57
CA VAL A 135 -12.90 -3.67 22.19
C VAL A 135 -14.05 -3.46 21.19
N LEU A 136 -13.75 -3.02 19.97
CA LEU A 136 -14.76 -2.85 18.92
C LEU A 136 -15.45 -4.18 18.58
N LYS A 137 -14.72 -5.29 18.51
CA LYS A 137 -15.34 -6.61 18.28
C LYS A 137 -16.31 -7.01 19.38
N GLN A 138 -15.98 -6.71 20.64
CA GLN A 138 -16.89 -6.99 21.76
C GLN A 138 -18.17 -6.14 21.68
N ARG A 139 -18.06 -4.87 21.28
CA ARG A 139 -19.19 -3.93 21.21
C ARG A 139 -20.06 -4.11 19.96
N LEU A 140 -19.47 -4.49 18.84
CA LEU A 140 -20.19 -4.65 17.56
C LEU A 140 -20.93 -6.00 17.45
N GLY A 141 -20.77 -6.90 18.43
CA GLY A 141 -21.48 -8.18 18.50
C GLY A 141 -21.24 -9.04 17.26
N THR A 142 -22.30 -9.32 16.50
CA THR A 142 -22.28 -10.16 15.29
C THR A 142 -21.78 -9.43 14.05
N GLN A 143 -21.71 -8.09 14.07
CA GLN A 143 -21.28 -7.32 12.89
C GLN A 143 -19.82 -7.62 12.56
N LYS A 144 -19.56 -7.92 11.29
CA LYS A 144 -18.22 -8.30 10.84
C LYS A 144 -17.31 -7.07 10.75
N LEU A 145 -16.47 -6.88 11.75
CA LEU A 145 -15.44 -5.84 11.77
C LEU A 145 -14.27 -6.18 10.82
N ALA A 146 -13.99 -5.28 9.88
CA ALA A 146 -12.83 -5.29 9.01
C ALA A 146 -11.79 -4.25 9.47
N LEU A 147 -10.51 -4.63 9.52
CA LEU A 147 -9.44 -3.66 9.63
C LEU A 147 -9.07 -3.12 8.24
N VAL A 148 -9.11 -1.79 8.09
CA VAL A 148 -8.65 -1.11 6.88
C VAL A 148 -7.46 -0.20 7.19
N LEU A 149 -6.31 -0.51 6.63
CA LEU A 149 -5.10 0.32 6.69
C LEU A 149 -4.93 0.99 5.33
N ASP A 150 -5.46 2.18 5.17
CA ASP A 150 -5.29 2.97 3.95
C ASP A 150 -5.14 4.47 4.34
N CYS A 151 -4.64 5.30 3.42
CA CYS A 151 -4.55 6.74 3.63
C CYS A 151 -5.90 7.39 3.33
N CYS A 152 -6.35 8.30 4.18
CA CYS A 152 -7.54 9.13 3.89
C CYS A 152 -7.23 10.32 2.96
N PHE A 153 -5.97 10.52 2.58
CA PHE A 153 -5.53 11.66 1.75
C PHE A 153 -5.70 13.06 2.36
N ASP A 154 -5.94 13.15 3.68
CA ASP A 154 -5.87 14.42 4.42
C ASP A 154 -4.56 15.22 4.17
N PRO A 155 -3.37 14.61 4.02
CA PRO A 155 -2.15 15.37 3.70
C PRO A 155 -2.23 16.14 2.37
N LEU A 156 -2.84 15.58 1.33
CA LEU A 156 -3.06 16.28 0.06
C LEU A 156 -4.10 17.38 0.25
N PHE A 157 -5.20 17.04 0.94
CA PHE A 157 -6.24 18.01 1.26
C PHE A 157 -5.66 19.22 1.98
N GLN A 158 -4.82 19.06 3.00
CA GLN A 158 -4.22 20.18 3.75
C GLN A 158 -3.30 21.08 2.92
N ASN A 159 -2.69 20.52 1.87
CA ASN A 159 -1.85 21.28 0.95
C ASN A 159 -2.66 21.92 -0.20
N GLY A 160 -3.95 21.64 -0.32
CA GLY A 160 -4.81 22.20 -1.37
C GLY A 160 -4.87 21.37 -2.66
N ASP A 161 -4.32 20.14 -2.67
CA ASP A 161 -4.35 19.25 -3.85
C ASP A 161 -5.70 18.53 -3.97
N LEU A 162 -6.76 19.29 -4.22
CA LEU A 162 -8.14 18.78 -4.26
C LEU A 162 -8.35 17.75 -5.37
N ARG A 163 -7.77 17.98 -6.55
CA ARG A 163 -7.83 17.03 -7.68
C ARG A 163 -7.23 15.67 -7.30
N GLY A 164 -6.10 15.68 -6.60
CA GLY A 164 -5.46 14.47 -6.10
C GLY A 164 -6.31 13.73 -5.06
N VAL A 165 -6.97 14.47 -4.16
CA VAL A 165 -7.90 13.90 -3.17
C VAL A 165 -9.10 13.27 -3.86
N GLU A 166 -9.76 13.97 -4.78
CA GLU A 166 -10.92 13.46 -5.52
C GLU A 166 -10.60 12.19 -6.30
N LYS A 167 -9.47 12.17 -7.01
CA LYS A 167 -9.02 10.99 -7.75
C LYS A 167 -8.82 9.79 -6.82
N ALA A 168 -8.19 10.00 -5.67
CA ALA A 168 -7.99 8.94 -4.69
C ALA A 168 -9.31 8.46 -4.06
N TRP A 169 -10.24 9.37 -3.80
CA TRP A 169 -11.52 9.04 -3.18
C TRP A 169 -12.50 8.31 -4.09
N ARG A 170 -12.40 8.46 -5.42
CA ARG A 170 -13.10 7.57 -6.36
C ARG A 170 -12.71 6.11 -6.17
N ASP A 171 -11.42 5.84 -6.00
CA ASP A 171 -10.92 4.48 -5.73
C ASP A 171 -11.33 4.01 -4.32
N ILE A 172 -11.19 4.85 -3.29
CA ILE A 172 -11.62 4.50 -1.92
C ILE A 172 -13.12 4.16 -1.87
N ASN A 173 -14.00 4.96 -2.47
CA ASN A 173 -15.44 4.67 -2.50
C ASN A 173 -15.75 3.35 -3.23
N THR A 174 -15.05 3.09 -4.34
CA THR A 174 -15.14 1.80 -5.04
C THR A 174 -14.69 0.62 -4.17
N ARG A 175 -13.61 0.80 -3.40
CA ARG A 175 -13.11 -0.21 -2.45
C ARG A 175 -14.08 -0.43 -1.29
N LEU A 176 -14.61 0.62 -0.67
CA LEU A 176 -15.60 0.50 0.41
C LEU A 176 -16.78 -0.39 -0.02
N LYS A 177 -17.37 -0.10 -1.20
CA LYS A 177 -18.48 -0.89 -1.76
C LYS A 177 -18.08 -2.34 -2.06
N SER A 178 -16.97 -2.55 -2.75
CA SER A 178 -16.53 -3.90 -3.16
C SER A 178 -16.09 -4.81 -2.00
N PHE A 179 -15.63 -4.23 -0.89
CA PHE A 179 -15.31 -4.95 0.34
C PHE A 179 -16.52 -5.15 1.27
N GLY A 180 -17.70 -4.63 0.91
CA GLY A 180 -18.95 -4.78 1.64
C GLY A 180 -19.10 -3.84 2.84
N ILE A 181 -18.28 -2.79 2.91
CA ILE A 181 -18.27 -1.86 4.04
C ILE A 181 -19.52 -0.96 3.94
N LYS A 182 -20.32 -0.93 5.00
CA LYS A 182 -21.51 -0.07 5.17
C LYS A 182 -21.31 1.03 6.21
N ARG A 183 -20.42 0.82 7.17
CA ARG A 183 -20.08 1.77 8.23
C ARG A 183 -18.57 1.87 8.41
N VAL A 184 -18.05 3.08 8.61
CA VAL A 184 -16.64 3.33 8.87
C VAL A 184 -16.46 4.01 10.22
N ILE A 185 -15.75 3.33 11.11
CA ILE A 185 -15.32 3.86 12.40
C ILE A 185 -13.89 4.40 12.23
N THR A 186 -13.74 5.72 12.25
CA THR A 186 -12.43 6.36 12.08
C THR A 186 -11.68 6.49 13.40
N GLY A 187 -10.38 6.17 13.42
CA GLY A 187 -9.52 6.28 14.61
C GLY A 187 -8.85 7.64 14.79
N CYS A 188 -9.12 8.59 13.89
CA CYS A 188 -8.47 9.90 13.85
C CYS A 188 -9.44 10.95 13.32
N THR A 189 -9.46 12.12 13.96
CA THR A 189 -10.36 13.22 13.60
C THR A 189 -10.06 13.83 12.23
N ASN A 190 -8.80 13.75 11.75
CA ASN A 190 -8.50 14.11 10.35
C ASN A 190 -9.16 13.14 9.38
N CYS A 191 -9.13 11.84 9.66
CA CYS A 191 -9.82 10.85 8.84
C CYS A 191 -11.32 11.12 8.86
N TYR A 192 -11.93 11.27 10.04
CA TYR A 192 -13.34 11.61 10.18
C TYR A 192 -13.77 12.79 9.30
N LYS A 193 -13.04 13.91 9.39
CA LYS A 193 -13.28 15.11 8.56
C LYS A 193 -13.29 14.78 7.06
N ILE A 194 -12.28 14.06 6.56
CA ILE A 194 -12.21 13.73 5.12
C ILE A 194 -13.31 12.74 4.73
N PHE A 195 -13.59 11.73 5.56
CA PHE A 195 -14.69 10.79 5.31
C PHE A 195 -16.02 11.53 5.18
N LYS A 196 -16.32 12.47 6.08
CA LYS A 196 -17.56 13.28 6.01
C LYS A 196 -17.67 14.14 4.74
N LEU A 197 -16.55 14.45 4.09
CA LEU A 197 -16.52 15.26 2.86
C LEU A 197 -16.62 14.42 1.58
N TYR A 198 -16.04 13.22 1.55
CA TYR A 198 -15.81 12.47 0.31
C TYR A 198 -16.40 11.05 0.28
N ALA A 199 -16.73 10.45 1.42
CA ALA A 199 -17.28 9.11 1.45
C ALA A 199 -18.73 9.11 0.94
N GLN A 200 -19.10 8.06 0.20
CA GLN A 200 -20.42 7.88 -0.39
C GLN A 200 -21.04 6.60 0.15
N ASP A 201 -22.36 6.64 0.41
CA ASP A 201 -23.18 5.47 0.77
C ASP A 201 -22.66 4.64 1.96
N VAL A 202 -21.99 5.29 2.92
CA VAL A 202 -21.51 4.66 4.16
C VAL A 202 -21.77 5.53 5.37
N ASP A 203 -22.15 4.91 6.49
CA ASP A 203 -22.22 5.58 7.79
C ASP A 203 -20.81 5.87 8.33
N ILE A 204 -20.63 7.00 9.02
CA ILE A 204 -19.32 7.46 9.48
C ILE A 204 -19.40 7.87 10.95
N SER A 205 -18.69 7.15 11.81
CA SER A 205 -18.48 7.54 13.20
C SER A 205 -17.00 7.75 13.51
N HIS A 206 -16.73 8.51 14.57
CA HIS A 206 -15.41 8.55 15.16
C HIS A 206 -15.34 7.54 16.29
N ILE A 207 -14.24 6.80 16.38
CA ILE A 207 -14.10 5.71 17.36
C ILE A 207 -14.33 6.17 18.81
N LEU A 208 -14.06 7.44 19.13
CA LEU A 208 -14.32 7.98 20.47
C LEU A 208 -15.78 7.82 20.88
N GLN A 209 -16.71 7.97 19.94
CA GLN A 209 -18.16 7.85 20.15
C GLN A 209 -18.61 6.41 20.38
N GLU A 210 -17.72 5.42 20.22
CA GLU A 210 -18.00 4.01 20.54
C GLU A 210 -17.66 3.65 22.00
N PHE A 211 -17.09 4.59 22.74
CA PHE A 211 -16.76 4.45 24.17
C PHE A 211 -17.81 5.15 25.03
N GLN A 212 -17.77 4.89 26.33
CA GLN A 212 -18.51 5.62 27.36
C GLN A 212 -17.52 6.39 28.23
N SER A 213 -18.02 7.33 29.04
CA SER A 213 -17.18 8.16 29.93
C SER A 213 -16.34 7.29 30.87
N GLU A 214 -16.93 6.23 31.42
CA GLU A 214 -16.33 5.32 32.41
C GLU A 214 -15.19 4.48 31.83
N ASP A 215 -15.09 4.36 30.50
CA ASP A 215 -13.99 3.66 29.85
C ASP A 215 -12.65 4.39 30.02
N PHE A 216 -12.66 5.72 30.14
CA PHE A 216 -11.44 6.54 30.26
C PHE A 216 -10.96 6.65 31.72
N LYS A 217 -10.35 5.61 32.27
CA LYS A 217 -10.07 5.48 33.72
C LYS A 217 -8.84 6.26 34.20
N GLU A 218 -7.69 6.07 33.55
CA GLU A 218 -6.39 6.52 34.05
C GLU A 218 -6.07 7.96 33.62
N ILE A 219 -6.96 8.92 33.87
CA ILE A 219 -6.72 10.32 33.47
C ILE A 219 -5.61 10.93 34.34
N PRO A 220 -4.54 11.50 33.75
CA PRO A 220 -3.46 12.12 34.54
C PRO A 220 -3.97 13.30 35.37
N LYS A 221 -3.50 13.38 36.62
CA LYS A 221 -3.84 14.49 37.52
C LYS A 221 -3.44 15.83 36.90
N ASP A 222 -4.32 16.82 37.04
CA ASP A 222 -4.15 18.19 36.53
C ASP A 222 -3.90 18.28 35.02
N ALA A 223 -4.31 17.28 34.24
CA ALA A 223 -4.17 17.31 32.79
C ALA A 223 -4.88 18.52 32.17
N LEU A 224 -4.29 19.03 31.07
CA LEU A 224 -4.86 20.05 30.22
C LEU A 224 -5.35 19.40 28.92
N LEU A 225 -6.65 19.51 28.64
CA LEU A 225 -7.28 18.91 27.46
C LEU A 225 -6.99 19.73 26.20
N HIS A 226 -6.21 19.16 25.29
CA HIS A 226 -5.89 19.71 23.97
C HIS A 226 -6.82 19.14 22.89
N PHE A 227 -7.57 20.05 22.26
CA PHE A 227 -8.31 19.76 21.03
C PHE A 227 -7.40 19.89 19.80
N PRO A 228 -7.22 18.82 19.01
CA PRO A 228 -6.51 18.93 17.75
C PRO A 228 -7.30 19.78 16.75
N CYS A 229 -6.59 20.47 15.85
CA CYS A 229 -7.17 21.33 14.81
C CYS A 229 -8.44 20.79 14.13
N PRO A 230 -8.51 19.53 13.64
CA PRO A 230 -9.73 18.98 13.01
C PRO A 230 -10.95 18.92 13.93
N ALA A 231 -10.80 18.89 15.26
CA ALA A 231 -11.92 18.84 16.20
C ALA A 231 -12.75 20.14 16.21
N PHE A 232 -12.18 21.26 15.77
CA PHE A 232 -12.91 22.52 15.62
C PHE A 232 -13.80 22.55 14.36
N VAL A 233 -13.63 21.56 13.46
CA VAL A 233 -14.52 21.30 12.33
C VAL A 233 -15.47 20.15 12.67
N ALA A 234 -14.96 19.05 13.22
CA ALA A 234 -15.74 17.92 13.73
C ALA A 234 -16.29 18.22 15.13
N ARG A 235 -17.23 19.17 15.22
CA ARG A 235 -17.79 19.69 16.47
C ARG A 235 -18.47 18.61 17.31
N GLU A 236 -19.08 17.62 16.67
CA GLU A 236 -19.69 16.46 17.30
C GLU A 236 -18.67 15.61 18.07
N VAL A 237 -17.48 15.40 17.51
CA VAL A 237 -16.39 14.66 18.19
C VAL A 237 -15.83 15.49 19.33
N LYS A 238 -15.70 16.81 19.15
CA LYS A 238 -15.25 17.73 20.20
C LYS A 238 -16.22 17.74 21.39
N ALA A 239 -17.51 17.93 21.13
CA ALA A 239 -18.56 17.97 22.14
C ALA A 239 -18.62 16.66 22.93
N TYR A 240 -18.56 15.52 22.23
CA TYR A 240 -18.47 14.21 22.87
C TYR A 240 -17.27 14.10 23.84
N VAL A 241 -16.09 14.58 23.45
CA VAL A 241 -14.90 14.53 24.34
C VAL A 241 -15.05 15.47 25.53
N GLU A 242 -15.64 16.65 25.34
CA GLU A 242 -15.92 17.61 26.41
C GLU A 242 -16.88 17.01 27.44
N GLU A 243 -17.96 16.39 26.97
CA GLU A 243 -18.93 15.70 27.80
C GLU A 243 -18.31 14.49 28.51
N ALA A 244 -17.64 13.61 27.75
CA ALA A 244 -17.05 12.40 28.29
C ALA A 244 -16.03 12.69 29.40
N LEU A 245 -15.28 13.79 29.29
CA LEU A 245 -14.25 14.17 30.27
C LEU A 245 -14.73 15.20 31.30
N SER A 246 -16.02 15.56 31.29
CA SER A 246 -16.61 16.52 32.22
C SER A 246 -16.37 16.10 33.67
N GLY A 247 -16.05 17.05 34.53
CA GLY A 247 -15.70 16.83 35.94
C GLY A 247 -14.31 16.20 36.19
N ARG A 248 -13.71 15.54 35.19
CA ARG A 248 -12.42 14.83 35.33
C ARG A 248 -11.25 15.60 34.75
N VAL A 249 -11.49 16.43 33.72
CA VAL A 249 -10.51 17.38 33.20
C VAL A 249 -11.08 18.78 33.28
N LYS A 250 -10.57 19.59 34.21
CA LYS A 250 -11.14 20.92 34.54
C LYS A 250 -10.77 22.02 33.54
N GLU A 251 -9.68 21.85 32.80
CA GLU A 251 -9.19 22.87 31.88
C GLU A 251 -8.90 22.33 30.48
N SER A 252 -9.17 23.17 29.48
CA SER A 252 -8.90 22.87 28.08
C SER A 252 -8.33 24.07 27.34
N PHE A 253 -7.82 23.81 26.14
CA PHE A 253 -7.47 24.86 25.19
C PHE A 253 -8.75 25.36 24.49
N LYS A 254 -9.20 26.58 24.79
CA LYS A 254 -10.46 27.14 24.25
C LYS A 254 -10.43 27.45 22.74
N ALA A 255 -9.23 27.48 22.14
CA ALA A 255 -9.01 27.74 20.72
C ALA A 255 -7.97 26.76 20.16
N PRO A 256 -7.80 26.65 18.82
CA PRO A 256 -6.80 25.78 18.23
C PRO A 256 -5.37 26.13 18.66
N PHE A 257 -4.70 25.23 19.38
CA PHE A 257 -3.27 25.31 19.69
C PHE A 257 -2.51 24.31 18.82
N CYS A 258 -2.07 24.77 17.65
CA CYS A 258 -1.48 23.90 16.65
C CYS A 258 -0.15 23.27 17.11
N CYS A 259 0.09 22.00 16.77
CA CYS A 259 1.34 21.29 17.03
C CYS A 259 2.44 21.49 15.96
N GLY A 260 2.17 22.33 14.95
CA GLY A 260 3.13 22.65 13.88
C GLY A 260 3.41 21.54 12.87
N ALA A 261 2.62 20.46 12.85
CA ALA A 261 2.86 19.31 11.95
C ALA A 261 2.13 19.39 10.60
N GLY A 262 0.96 20.03 10.56
CA GLY A 262 0.10 20.11 9.37
C GLY A 262 0.57 21.14 8.35
N GLY A 263 -0.03 21.13 7.16
CA GLY A 263 0.21 22.09 6.07
C GLY A 263 1.69 22.47 5.93
N SER A 264 2.54 21.47 5.69
CA SER A 264 3.99 21.55 5.46
C SER A 264 4.85 22.38 6.41
N ALA A 265 4.30 22.93 7.50
CA ALA A 265 5.02 23.74 8.49
C ALA A 265 6.19 22.98 9.13
N HIS A 266 6.15 21.65 9.17
CA HIS A 266 7.21 20.81 9.70
C HIS A 266 8.50 20.81 8.85
N LEU A 267 8.45 21.32 7.61
CA LEU A 267 9.63 21.51 6.77
C LEU A 267 10.46 22.71 7.24
N ASP A 268 9.82 23.71 7.84
CA ASP A 268 10.47 24.82 8.53
C ASP A 268 10.58 24.52 10.03
N LYS A 269 11.78 24.12 10.47
CA LYS A 269 12.00 23.66 11.84
C LYS A 269 11.66 24.73 12.87
N ASP A 270 12.09 25.97 12.64
CA ASP A 270 11.92 27.08 13.58
C ASP A 270 10.45 27.47 13.70
N LEU A 271 9.74 27.51 12.57
CA LEU A 271 8.29 27.74 12.57
C LEU A 271 7.56 26.62 13.33
N SER A 272 7.88 25.36 13.02
CA SER A 272 7.26 24.20 13.66
C SER A 272 7.52 24.18 15.17
N GLU A 273 8.71 24.61 15.59
CA GLU A 273 9.11 24.72 16.98
C GLU A 273 8.37 25.86 17.71
N ALA A 274 8.23 27.02 17.08
CA ALA A 274 7.48 28.16 17.63
C ALA A 274 6.00 27.80 17.93
N PHE A 275 5.39 26.93 17.12
CA PHE A 275 4.06 26.38 17.43
C PHE A 275 4.07 25.54 18.72
N LEU A 276 5.07 24.68 18.89
CA LEU A 276 5.20 23.82 20.06
C LEU A 276 5.51 24.60 21.34
N GLU A 277 6.32 25.65 21.25
CA GLU A 277 6.60 26.54 22.38
C GLU A 277 5.33 27.19 22.93
N LYS A 278 4.39 27.58 22.07
CA LYS A 278 3.09 28.09 22.52
C LYS A 278 2.30 27.07 23.32
N VAL A 279 2.32 25.81 22.89
CA VAL A 279 1.67 24.71 23.61
C VAL A 279 2.36 24.51 24.96
N ALA A 280 3.69 24.47 25.00
CA ALA A 280 4.48 24.32 26.21
C ALA A 280 4.20 25.45 27.23
N LYS A 281 4.21 26.70 26.77
CA LYS A 281 3.90 27.88 27.59
C LYS A 281 2.50 27.84 28.20
N ARG A 282 1.50 27.36 27.44
CA ARG A 282 0.12 27.21 27.96
C ARG A 282 -0.01 26.01 28.90
N ALA A 283 0.70 24.91 28.64
CA ALA A 283 0.70 23.73 29.50
C ALA A 283 1.39 23.97 30.84
N LYS A 284 2.42 24.85 30.90
CA LYS A 284 3.17 25.17 32.14
C LYS A 284 3.65 23.91 32.88
N GLY A 285 4.18 22.93 32.14
CA GLY A 285 4.66 21.65 32.68
C GLY A 285 3.58 20.63 33.04
N ARG A 286 2.29 20.99 32.98
CA ARG A 286 1.18 20.06 33.22
C ARG A 286 1.05 19.04 32.09
N PRO A 287 0.56 17.82 32.38
CA PRO A 287 0.23 16.83 31.37
C PRO A 287 -0.72 17.37 30.29
N VAL A 288 -0.42 17.12 29.02
CA VAL A 288 -1.32 17.47 27.90
C VAL A 288 -2.03 16.21 27.41
N LEU A 289 -3.36 16.17 27.59
CA LEU A 289 -4.20 15.08 27.09
C LEU A 289 -4.75 15.46 25.71
N THR A 290 -4.55 14.63 24.70
CA THR A 290 -5.04 14.87 23.33
C THR A 290 -5.63 13.60 22.73
N PHE A 291 -6.50 13.74 21.74
CA PHE A 291 -7.01 12.61 20.95
C PHE A 291 -6.50 12.63 19.50
N CYS A 292 -5.34 13.27 19.29
CA CYS A 292 -4.58 13.17 18.04
C CYS A 292 -3.19 12.61 18.30
N MET A 293 -2.93 11.39 17.81
CA MET A 293 -1.64 10.74 17.94
C MET A 293 -0.49 11.52 17.25
N GLY A 294 -0.80 12.29 16.21
CA GLY A 294 0.16 13.20 15.58
C GLY A 294 0.61 14.34 16.52
N CYS A 295 -0.35 14.98 17.20
CA CYS A 295 -0.07 16.00 18.21
C CYS A 295 0.72 15.43 19.38
N LYS A 296 0.27 14.29 19.95
CA LYS A 296 1.00 13.60 21.03
C LYS A 296 2.47 13.38 20.68
N ASN A 297 2.73 12.79 19.50
CA ASN A 297 4.09 12.48 19.07
C ASN A 297 4.97 13.74 18.86
N ARG A 298 4.38 14.90 18.59
CA ARG A 298 5.12 16.18 18.51
C ARG A 298 5.38 16.76 19.91
N PHE A 299 4.39 16.74 20.79
CA PHE A 299 4.51 17.23 22.16
C PHE A 299 5.57 16.45 22.94
N VAL A 300 5.53 15.12 22.88
CA VAL A 300 6.55 14.27 23.50
C VAL A 300 7.94 14.52 22.91
N LYS A 301 8.05 14.72 21.59
CA LYS A 301 9.35 15.03 20.94
C LYS A 301 9.94 16.37 21.43
N LYS A 302 9.10 17.33 21.83
CA LYS A 302 9.50 18.61 22.44
C LYS A 302 9.84 18.47 23.93
N GLY A 303 9.56 17.32 24.56
CA GLY A 303 9.77 17.09 25.99
C GLY A 303 8.56 17.42 26.87
N LEU A 304 7.36 17.59 26.31
CA LEU A 304 6.14 17.75 27.11
C LEU A 304 5.64 16.37 27.58
N LYS A 305 5.15 16.32 28.82
CA LYS A 305 4.31 15.20 29.31
C LYS A 305 3.01 15.20 28.51
N ALA A 306 2.86 14.29 27.57
CA ALA A 306 1.68 14.26 26.69
C ALA A 306 1.18 12.85 26.40
N TYR A 307 -0.14 12.69 26.48
CA TYR A 307 -0.80 11.39 26.41
C TYR A 307 -1.93 11.41 25.40
N HIS A 308 -2.15 10.27 24.75
CA HIS A 308 -3.33 10.06 23.93
C HIS A 308 -4.50 9.62 24.80
N LEU A 309 -5.72 10.08 24.50
CA LEU A 309 -6.92 9.72 25.26
C LEU A 309 -7.12 8.19 25.37
N PHE A 310 -6.87 7.44 24.30
CA PHE A 310 -6.94 5.97 24.35
C PHE A 310 -5.90 5.28 25.25
N GLU A 311 -4.84 5.97 25.68
CA GLU A 311 -3.92 5.41 26.68
C GLU A 311 -4.55 5.41 28.08
N THR A 312 -5.66 6.12 28.28
CA THR A 312 -6.39 6.15 29.56
C THR A 312 -7.42 5.02 29.72
N LEU A 313 -7.59 4.15 28.72
CA LEU A 313 -8.59 3.06 28.72
C LEU A 313 -8.30 1.90 29.73
N GLY A 314 -7.47 2.14 30.75
CA GLY A 314 -6.92 1.12 31.65
C GLY A 314 -5.88 0.21 30.97
N GLU A 315 -5.05 -0.49 31.71
CA GLU A 315 -4.14 -1.56 31.23
C GLU A 315 -3.05 -1.14 30.21
N THR A 316 -2.94 0.16 29.90
CA THR A 316 -2.02 0.66 28.86
C THR A 316 -0.96 1.54 29.51
N LYS A 317 0.29 1.09 29.51
CA LYS A 317 1.39 1.95 29.97
C LYS A 317 1.48 3.19 29.08
N PHE A 318 1.45 4.36 29.69
CA PHE A 318 1.71 5.61 28.99
C PHE A 318 3.07 5.56 28.30
N LYS A 319 3.07 5.81 26.99
CA LYS A 319 4.33 5.88 26.22
C LYS A 319 4.78 7.32 26.12
N GLU A 320 5.81 7.68 26.88
CA GLU A 320 6.40 9.03 26.92
C GLU A 320 7.58 9.22 25.96
N PHE A 321 7.71 8.38 24.93
CA PHE A 321 8.73 8.54 23.90
C PHE A 321 8.10 8.76 22.52
N ALA A 322 8.73 9.62 21.72
CA ALA A 322 8.31 9.90 20.36
C ALA A 322 8.76 8.77 19.42
N VAL A 323 7.87 8.35 18.53
CA VAL A 323 8.18 7.36 17.49
C VAL A 323 8.69 8.09 16.24
N SER A 324 9.82 7.65 15.70
CA SER A 324 10.41 8.20 14.48
C SER A 324 9.57 7.87 13.24
N SER A 325 9.70 8.65 12.17
CA SER A 325 8.96 8.42 10.92
C SER A 325 9.24 7.05 10.30
N GLY A 326 10.49 6.58 10.33
CA GLY A 326 10.85 5.24 9.86
C GLY A 326 10.18 4.14 10.67
N ARG A 327 10.20 4.25 12.01
CA ARG A 327 9.54 3.28 12.88
C ARG A 327 8.02 3.27 12.71
N LYS A 328 7.39 4.41 12.40
CA LYS A 328 5.96 4.47 12.07
C LYS A 328 5.62 3.62 10.84
N TRP A 329 6.43 3.70 9.79
CA TRP A 329 6.23 2.87 8.60
C TRP A 329 6.48 1.39 8.87
N LEU A 330 7.50 1.04 9.67
CA LEU A 330 7.73 -0.34 10.10
C LEU A 330 6.56 -0.90 10.92
N ASN A 331 6.03 -0.13 11.87
CA ASN A 331 4.86 -0.53 12.66
C ASN A 331 3.61 -0.74 11.78
N ARG A 332 3.37 0.16 10.80
CA ARG A 332 2.28 0.00 9.84
C ARG A 332 2.48 -1.24 8.95
N LEU A 333 3.70 -1.47 8.48
CA LEU A 333 4.05 -2.66 7.70
C LEU A 333 3.78 -3.92 8.52
N TYR A 334 4.20 -3.95 9.78
CA TYR A 334 3.94 -5.06 10.69
C TYR A 334 2.43 -5.31 10.88
N LEU A 335 1.60 -4.27 11.05
CA LEU A 335 0.14 -4.44 11.12
C LEU A 335 -0.45 -5.00 9.80
N SER A 336 -0.02 -4.47 8.66
CA SER A 336 -0.45 -4.93 7.33
C SER A 336 -0.03 -6.39 7.08
N LEU A 337 1.22 -6.73 7.38
CA LEU A 337 1.76 -8.06 7.17
C LEU A 337 1.25 -9.07 8.18
N SER A 338 1.13 -8.75 9.47
CA SER A 338 0.59 -9.70 10.46
C SER A 338 -0.82 -10.16 10.07
N ARG A 339 -1.67 -9.28 9.54
CA ARG A 339 -2.99 -9.68 9.02
C ARG A 339 -2.93 -10.52 7.76
N LYS A 340 -1.89 -10.36 6.92
CA LYS A 340 -1.68 -11.14 5.69
C LYS A 340 -0.98 -12.48 5.92
N ILE A 341 -0.04 -12.52 6.88
CA ILE A 341 0.86 -13.65 7.15
C ILE A 341 0.21 -14.68 8.06
N PHE A 342 -0.64 -14.26 9.02
CA PHE A 342 -1.48 -15.17 9.82
C PHE A 342 -2.68 -15.74 9.01
N ASN A 343 -2.60 -15.69 7.69
CA ASN A 343 -3.50 -16.34 6.76
C ASN A 343 -2.70 -17.45 6.04
N LYS A 344 -3.34 -18.55 5.60
CA LYS A 344 -2.66 -19.75 5.02
C LYS A 344 -1.52 -19.45 4.02
N LYS A 345 -1.56 -18.31 3.33
CA LYS A 345 -0.57 -17.82 2.36
C LYS A 345 0.76 -17.32 2.95
N GLY A 346 0.78 -16.81 4.19
CA GLY A 346 2.02 -16.40 4.87
C GLY A 346 2.84 -17.59 5.38
N PHE A 347 2.15 -18.64 5.82
CA PHE A 347 2.77 -19.92 6.16
C PHE A 347 3.46 -20.54 4.94
N LEU A 348 2.85 -20.42 3.76
CA LEU A 348 3.44 -20.84 2.48
C LEU A 348 4.69 -20.03 2.10
N LEU A 349 4.72 -18.72 2.35
CA LEU A 349 5.89 -17.88 2.08
C LEU A 349 7.05 -18.18 3.04
N LEU A 350 6.75 -18.40 4.32
CA LEU A 350 7.76 -18.79 5.31
C LEU A 350 8.33 -20.18 5.01
N GLY A 351 7.45 -21.11 4.60
CA GLY A 351 7.84 -22.43 4.09
C GLY A 351 8.73 -22.34 2.85
N PHE A 352 8.44 -21.43 1.92
CA PHE A 352 9.28 -21.19 0.73
C PHE A 352 10.68 -20.65 1.09
N ILE A 353 10.78 -19.73 2.05
CA ILE A 353 12.07 -19.20 2.53
C ILE A 353 12.90 -20.31 3.21
N LEU A 354 12.25 -21.16 4.00
CA LEU A 354 12.87 -22.34 4.61
C LEU A 354 13.35 -23.34 3.55
N LEU A 355 12.51 -23.66 2.57
CA LEU A 355 12.86 -24.53 1.43
C LEU A 355 14.03 -23.98 0.62
N PHE A 356 14.07 -22.66 0.37
CA PHE A 356 15.18 -21.99 -0.30
C PHE A 356 16.47 -22.06 0.52
N GLY A 357 16.41 -21.81 1.83
CA GLY A 357 17.56 -21.94 2.73
C GLY A 357 18.10 -23.38 2.79
N VAL A 358 17.20 -24.36 2.86
CA VAL A 358 17.52 -25.80 2.82
C VAL A 358 18.12 -26.20 1.47
N SER A 359 17.60 -25.70 0.35
CA SER A 359 18.16 -25.92 -0.99
C SER A 359 19.57 -25.35 -1.14
N VAL A 360 19.84 -24.14 -0.62
CA VAL A 360 21.18 -23.53 -0.65
C VAL A 360 22.15 -24.29 0.26
N TYR A 361 21.69 -24.78 1.42
CA TYR A 361 22.46 -25.63 2.31
C TYR A 361 22.88 -26.95 1.64
N PHE A 362 21.93 -27.65 1.01
CA PHE A 362 22.20 -28.90 0.32
C PHE A 362 23.04 -28.72 -0.95
N GLN A 363 22.89 -27.60 -1.66
CA GLN A 363 23.74 -27.24 -2.80
C GLN A 363 25.21 -27.06 -2.38
N ARG A 364 25.46 -26.47 -1.21
CA ARG A 364 26.82 -26.36 -0.62
C ARG A 364 27.39 -27.69 -0.14
N LYS A 365 26.55 -28.70 0.09
CA LYS A 365 26.95 -30.05 0.52
C LYS A 365 27.20 -31.04 -0.63
N GLY A 366 27.11 -30.59 -1.89
CA GLY A 366 27.54 -31.39 -3.04
C GLY A 366 26.52 -32.40 -3.56
N LEU A 367 25.22 -32.23 -3.27
CA LEU A 367 24.13 -33.09 -3.79
C LEU A 367 24.01 -33.12 -5.33
N PHE A 368 24.77 -32.28 -6.05
CA PHE A 368 24.89 -32.26 -7.51
C PHE A 368 26.29 -32.70 -7.99
N SER A 369 27.06 -33.44 -7.19
CA SER A 369 28.33 -34.03 -7.63
C SER A 369 28.09 -35.18 -8.62
N GLU A 370 29.04 -35.34 -9.54
CA GLU A 370 29.05 -36.36 -10.61
C GLU A 370 28.78 -37.79 -10.09
N THR A 371 29.30 -38.10 -8.90
CA THR A 371 29.11 -39.38 -8.21
C THR A 371 27.67 -39.63 -7.72
N PHE A 372 26.93 -38.59 -7.32
CA PHE A 372 25.56 -38.75 -6.81
C PHE A 372 24.56 -39.01 -7.94
N LEU A 373 24.72 -38.32 -9.08
CA LEU A 373 23.88 -38.47 -10.26
C LEU A 373 24.01 -39.87 -10.88
N MET A 374 25.22 -40.43 -10.94
CA MET A 374 25.46 -41.74 -11.55
C MET A 374 25.05 -42.91 -10.65
N THR A 375 25.19 -42.78 -9.33
CA THR A 375 24.89 -43.87 -8.38
C THR A 375 23.40 -44.02 -8.06
N TYR A 376 22.65 -42.91 -7.99
CA TYR A 376 21.27 -42.91 -7.48
C TYR A 376 20.18 -42.60 -8.51
N LEU A 377 20.49 -41.98 -9.66
CA LEU A 377 19.45 -41.57 -10.64
C LEU A 377 19.39 -42.47 -11.89
N GLU A 378 20.53 -42.94 -12.39
CA GLU A 378 20.58 -43.74 -13.63
C GLU A 378 19.89 -45.12 -13.52
N PRO A 379 19.96 -45.86 -12.39
CA PRO A 379 19.24 -47.13 -12.21
C PRO A 379 17.71 -46.95 -12.20
N TYR A 380 17.21 -45.82 -11.68
CA TYR A 380 15.78 -45.54 -11.57
C TYR A 380 15.20 -44.90 -12.84
N ALA A 381 16.03 -44.32 -13.72
CA ALA A 381 15.59 -43.67 -14.95
C ALA A 381 14.89 -44.63 -15.95
N ARG A 382 15.13 -45.95 -15.86
CA ARG A 382 14.46 -46.97 -16.68
C ARG A 382 13.17 -47.51 -16.05
N HIS A 383 12.90 -47.19 -14.78
CA HIS A 383 11.70 -47.66 -14.09
C HIS A 383 10.49 -46.80 -14.49
N PRO A 384 9.31 -47.39 -14.82
CA PRO A 384 8.12 -46.63 -15.23
C PRO A 384 7.67 -45.55 -14.21
N LEU A 385 7.90 -45.79 -12.91
CA LEU A 385 7.64 -44.81 -11.85
C LEU A 385 8.43 -43.50 -11.99
N SER A 386 9.62 -43.53 -12.61
CA SER A 386 10.42 -42.32 -12.81
C SER A 386 9.74 -41.31 -13.72
N PHE A 387 8.99 -41.78 -14.72
CA PHE A 387 8.19 -40.94 -15.60
C PHE A 387 7.05 -40.26 -14.85
N LEU A 388 6.33 -41.00 -14.00
CA LEU A 388 5.22 -40.47 -13.22
C LEU A 388 5.69 -39.45 -12.17
N LEU A 389 6.80 -39.76 -11.47
CA LEU A 389 7.41 -38.85 -10.51
C LEU A 389 7.91 -37.58 -11.19
N TYR A 390 8.58 -37.70 -12.34
CA TYR A 390 9.04 -36.55 -13.12
C TYR A 390 7.87 -35.66 -13.54
N LEU A 391 6.79 -36.24 -14.09
CA LEU A 391 5.60 -35.48 -14.47
C LEU A 391 4.95 -34.80 -13.27
N PHE A 392 4.90 -35.47 -12.11
CA PHE A 392 4.38 -34.90 -10.87
C PHE A 392 5.19 -33.68 -10.42
N PHE A 393 6.52 -33.80 -10.35
CA PHE A 393 7.39 -32.69 -9.97
C PHE A 393 7.34 -31.54 -10.98
N TYR A 394 7.35 -31.84 -12.28
CA TYR A 394 7.22 -30.82 -13.33
C TYR A 394 5.84 -30.16 -13.30
N ALA A 395 4.76 -30.87 -12.98
CA ALA A 395 3.44 -30.27 -12.85
C ALA A 395 3.36 -29.23 -11.72
N LEU A 396 4.13 -29.43 -10.65
CA LEU A 396 4.15 -28.52 -9.50
C LEU A 396 5.15 -27.37 -9.67
N ALA A 397 6.28 -27.60 -10.33
CA ALA A 397 7.38 -26.65 -10.40
C ALA A 397 6.99 -25.25 -10.95
N PRO A 398 6.31 -25.11 -12.12
CA PRO A 398 5.87 -23.81 -12.64
C PRO A 398 4.89 -23.11 -11.69
N SER A 399 4.03 -23.88 -11.03
CA SER A 399 3.06 -23.34 -10.08
C SER A 399 3.73 -22.80 -8.81
N LEU A 400 4.89 -23.34 -8.46
CA LEU A 400 5.75 -22.92 -7.35
C LEU A 400 6.85 -21.92 -7.76
N PHE A 401 6.80 -21.40 -9.00
CA PHE A 401 7.82 -20.49 -9.56
C PHE A 401 9.25 -21.08 -9.59
N ILE A 402 9.36 -22.41 -9.55
CA ILE A 402 10.62 -23.12 -9.73
C ILE A 402 10.96 -23.12 -11.23
N SER A 403 12.23 -22.85 -11.57
CA SER A 403 12.68 -22.79 -12.96
C SER A 403 12.50 -24.14 -13.65
N SER A 404 11.73 -24.16 -14.73
CA SER A 404 11.45 -25.37 -15.52
C SER A 404 12.63 -25.78 -16.42
N LEU A 405 13.60 -24.88 -16.62
CA LEU A 405 14.78 -25.15 -17.46
C LEU A 405 15.60 -26.33 -16.92
N ALA A 406 15.83 -26.38 -15.60
CA ALA A 406 16.59 -27.46 -14.98
C ALA A 406 15.92 -28.82 -15.25
N LEU A 407 14.60 -28.90 -15.06
CA LEU A 407 13.83 -30.12 -15.29
C LEU A 407 13.83 -30.55 -16.76
N THR A 408 13.77 -29.60 -17.71
CA THR A 408 13.87 -29.89 -19.15
C THR A 408 15.24 -30.46 -19.51
N LEU A 409 16.33 -29.88 -19.00
CA LEU A 409 17.69 -30.39 -19.21
C LEU A 409 17.85 -31.79 -18.62
N THR A 410 17.31 -32.02 -17.42
CA THR A 410 17.32 -33.34 -16.76
C THR A 410 16.61 -34.40 -17.59
N ALA A 411 15.48 -34.09 -18.23
CA ALA A 411 14.80 -35.05 -19.10
C ALA A 411 15.64 -35.46 -20.32
N GLY A 412 16.35 -34.50 -20.93
CA GLY A 412 17.28 -34.76 -22.01
C GLY A 412 18.48 -35.60 -21.55
N PHE A 413 19.01 -35.31 -20.37
CA PHE A 413 20.10 -36.06 -19.75
C PHE A 413 19.68 -37.50 -19.43
N LEU A 414 18.49 -37.74 -18.86
CA LEU A 414 18.05 -39.07 -18.43
C LEU A 414 17.54 -39.94 -19.58
N TRP A 415 16.71 -39.39 -20.48
CA TRP A 415 15.95 -40.16 -21.47
C TRP A 415 16.33 -39.84 -22.93
N GLY A 416 17.35 -39.02 -23.15
CA GLY A 416 17.79 -38.63 -24.47
C GLY A 416 16.86 -37.60 -25.14
N PRO A 417 17.17 -37.20 -26.38
CA PRO A 417 16.53 -36.04 -27.01
C PRO A 417 15.05 -36.28 -27.34
N PHE A 418 14.68 -37.44 -27.89
CA PHE A 418 13.30 -37.69 -28.32
C PHE A 418 12.36 -37.97 -27.14
N LEU A 419 12.65 -39.00 -26.34
CA LEU A 419 11.80 -39.35 -25.20
C LEU A 419 11.86 -38.26 -24.12
N GLY A 420 13.02 -37.65 -23.89
CA GLY A 420 13.16 -36.48 -23.02
C GLY A 420 12.32 -35.29 -23.48
N THR A 421 12.22 -35.02 -24.79
CA THR A 421 11.32 -33.98 -25.33
C THR A 421 9.86 -34.28 -25.00
N VAL A 422 9.39 -35.49 -25.27
CA VAL A 422 7.99 -35.87 -25.02
C VAL A 422 7.66 -35.73 -23.52
N MET A 423 8.55 -36.19 -22.65
CA MET A 423 8.38 -36.09 -21.20
C MET A 423 8.42 -34.64 -20.71
N ALA A 424 9.38 -33.84 -21.18
CA ALA A 424 9.51 -32.43 -20.81
C ALA A 424 8.32 -31.60 -21.30
N LEU A 425 7.83 -31.83 -22.53
CA LEU A 425 6.65 -31.13 -23.06
C LEU A 425 5.38 -31.53 -22.31
N SER A 426 5.22 -32.81 -22.00
CA SER A 426 4.08 -33.29 -21.21
C SER A 426 4.10 -32.68 -19.81
N GLY A 427 5.25 -32.72 -19.12
CA GLY A 427 5.43 -32.11 -17.80
C GLY A 427 5.24 -30.59 -17.80
N ALA A 428 5.81 -29.90 -18.78
CA ALA A 428 5.68 -28.45 -18.94
C ALA A 428 4.23 -28.04 -19.22
N THR A 429 3.53 -28.78 -20.07
CA THR A 429 2.13 -28.53 -20.40
C THR A 429 1.22 -28.81 -19.20
N LEU A 430 1.45 -29.90 -18.46
CA LEU A 430 0.75 -30.19 -17.21
C LEU A 430 0.97 -29.07 -16.19
N GLY A 431 2.22 -28.66 -15.96
CA GLY A 431 2.52 -27.60 -15.00
C GLY A 431 1.96 -26.24 -15.39
N ALA A 432 2.03 -25.90 -16.68
CA ALA A 432 1.37 -24.72 -17.24
C ALA A 432 -0.15 -24.77 -17.05
N THR A 433 -0.74 -25.95 -17.20
CA THR A 433 -2.18 -26.19 -17.00
C THR A 433 -2.58 -26.03 -15.54
N VAL A 434 -1.80 -26.58 -14.60
CA VAL A 434 -2.05 -26.40 -13.17
C VAL A 434 -2.01 -24.93 -12.80
N SER A 435 -0.97 -24.18 -13.19
CA SER A 435 -0.88 -22.74 -12.94
C SER A 435 -2.03 -21.95 -13.58
N PHE A 436 -2.43 -22.32 -14.80
CA PHE A 436 -3.55 -21.72 -15.50
C PHE A 436 -4.88 -21.95 -14.79
N LEU A 437 -5.15 -23.18 -14.34
CA LEU A 437 -6.37 -23.54 -13.61
C LEU A 437 -6.39 -22.91 -12.20
N LEU A 438 -5.24 -22.90 -11.51
CA LEU A 438 -5.08 -22.20 -10.24
C LEU A 438 -5.43 -20.72 -10.38
N SER A 439 -4.92 -20.08 -11.45
CA SER A 439 -5.26 -18.70 -11.75
C SER A 439 -6.76 -18.53 -12.02
N ARG A 440 -7.32 -19.36 -12.89
CA ARG A 440 -8.71 -19.27 -13.37
C ARG A 440 -9.74 -19.43 -12.27
N TYR A 441 -9.55 -20.40 -11.38
CA TYR A 441 -10.55 -20.74 -10.37
C TYR A 441 -10.27 -20.09 -9.01
N PHE A 442 -9.01 -19.89 -8.63
CA PHE A 442 -8.66 -19.42 -7.28
C PHE A 442 -8.14 -17.98 -7.23
N LEU A 443 -7.55 -17.45 -8.31
CA LEU A 443 -6.91 -16.12 -8.30
C LEU A 443 -7.62 -15.07 -9.18
N ARG A 444 -8.53 -15.50 -10.06
CA ARG A 444 -9.19 -14.64 -11.05
C ARG A 444 -9.90 -13.45 -10.42
N GLU A 445 -10.70 -13.68 -9.39
CA GLU A 445 -11.42 -12.59 -8.69
C GLU A 445 -10.46 -11.67 -7.92
N ALA A 446 -9.39 -12.20 -7.33
CA ALA A 446 -8.40 -11.40 -6.61
C ALA A 446 -7.57 -10.50 -7.53
N ILE A 447 -7.27 -10.96 -8.75
CA ILE A 447 -6.45 -10.23 -9.72
C ILE A 447 -7.29 -9.29 -10.58
N LYS A 448 -8.52 -9.70 -10.96
CA LYS A 448 -9.52 -8.83 -11.62
C LYS A 448 -9.80 -7.57 -10.79
N PHE A 449 -9.87 -7.72 -9.47
CA PHE A 449 -10.02 -6.61 -8.54
C PHE A 449 -8.84 -5.63 -8.53
N ARG A 450 -7.61 -6.09 -8.79
CA ARG A 450 -6.39 -5.26 -8.77
C ARG A 450 -6.02 -4.65 -10.13
N LEU A 451 -6.37 -5.29 -11.24
CA LEU A 451 -6.02 -4.84 -12.59
C LEU A 451 -6.92 -3.70 -13.11
N GLY A 452 -8.10 -3.51 -12.51
CA GLY A 452 -9.12 -2.57 -12.97
C GLY A 452 -9.97 -3.15 -14.11
N LEU A 453 -11.24 -2.74 -14.19
CA LEU A 453 -12.21 -3.26 -15.15
C LEU A 453 -11.79 -3.02 -16.61
N GLU A 454 -11.26 -1.84 -16.94
CA GLU A 454 -10.88 -1.45 -18.31
C GLU A 454 -9.75 -2.31 -18.89
N LYS A 455 -8.64 -2.49 -18.14
CA LYS A 455 -7.51 -3.32 -18.61
C LYS A 455 -7.91 -4.78 -18.74
N TRP A 456 -8.79 -5.24 -17.86
CA TRP A 456 -9.30 -6.61 -17.93
C TRP A 456 -10.25 -6.81 -19.11
N GLN A 457 -11.13 -5.84 -19.40
CA GLN A 457 -11.98 -5.86 -20.59
C GLN A 457 -11.15 -5.84 -21.87
N TYR A 458 -10.14 -4.98 -21.96
CA TYR A 458 -9.20 -4.95 -23.09
C TYR A 458 -8.48 -6.29 -23.32
N LEU A 459 -7.94 -6.90 -22.25
CA LEU A 459 -7.32 -8.22 -22.31
C LEU A 459 -8.32 -9.32 -22.71
N SER A 460 -9.54 -9.27 -22.16
CA SER A 460 -10.62 -10.22 -22.47
C SER A 460 -11.03 -10.15 -23.92
N GLU A 461 -11.24 -8.95 -24.44
CA GLU A 461 -11.72 -8.70 -25.81
C GLU A 461 -10.68 -9.13 -26.85
N LYS A 462 -9.41 -8.79 -26.62
CA LYS A 462 -8.31 -9.13 -27.53
C LYS A 462 -8.01 -10.63 -27.58
N THR A 463 -8.26 -11.36 -26.48
CA THR A 463 -8.03 -12.82 -26.40
C THR A 463 -9.27 -13.65 -26.75
N ARG A 464 -10.47 -13.05 -26.83
CA ARG A 464 -11.74 -13.76 -27.11
C ARG A 464 -11.79 -14.36 -28.51
N LYS A 465 -11.31 -13.67 -29.54
CA LYS A 465 -11.36 -14.14 -30.94
C LYS A 465 -10.11 -14.90 -31.40
N HIS A 466 -8.95 -14.70 -30.77
CA HIS A 466 -7.65 -15.24 -31.23
C HIS A 466 -6.78 -15.84 -30.10
N GLY A 467 -7.40 -16.36 -29.04
CA GLY A 467 -6.72 -16.83 -27.83
C GLY A 467 -5.54 -17.79 -28.05
N TRP A 468 -5.68 -18.78 -28.93
CA TRP A 468 -4.62 -19.76 -29.22
C TRP A 468 -3.40 -19.11 -29.90
N LYS A 469 -3.61 -18.10 -30.76
CA LYS A 469 -2.52 -17.35 -31.43
C LYS A 469 -1.70 -16.56 -30.41
N ALA A 470 -2.35 -15.99 -29.40
CA ALA A 470 -1.66 -15.28 -28.32
C ALA A 470 -0.78 -16.22 -27.48
N VAL A 471 -1.28 -17.43 -27.18
CA VAL A 471 -0.49 -18.47 -26.50
C VAL A 471 0.68 -18.90 -27.37
N ALA A 472 0.44 -19.20 -28.65
CA ALA A 472 1.46 -19.62 -29.61
C ALA A 472 2.63 -18.63 -29.71
N VAL A 473 2.33 -17.34 -29.95
CA VAL A 473 3.35 -16.28 -30.05
C VAL A 473 4.14 -16.18 -28.76
N ALA A 474 3.47 -16.26 -27.61
CA ALA A 474 4.14 -16.18 -26.32
C ALA A 474 5.02 -17.40 -25.97
N ARG A 475 4.76 -18.56 -26.56
CA ARG A 475 5.64 -19.75 -26.43
C ARG A 475 6.84 -19.71 -27.36
N LEU A 476 6.68 -19.11 -28.54
CA LEU A 476 7.77 -18.95 -29.50
C LEU A 476 8.69 -17.77 -29.13
N VAL A 477 8.13 -16.69 -28.58
CA VAL A 477 8.86 -15.47 -28.23
C VAL A 477 8.72 -15.19 -26.72
N PRO A 478 9.74 -15.49 -25.91
CA PRO A 478 9.66 -15.39 -24.46
C PRO A 478 9.83 -13.94 -23.96
N PHE A 479 8.78 -13.13 -24.07
CA PHE A 479 8.76 -11.76 -23.52
C PHE A 479 8.63 -11.73 -21.99
N PHE A 480 8.09 -12.79 -21.38
CA PHE A 480 7.82 -12.87 -19.94
C PHE A 480 8.35 -14.18 -19.35
N PRO A 481 8.66 -14.20 -18.03
CA PRO A 481 9.02 -15.43 -17.35
C PRO A 481 7.92 -16.50 -17.44
N TYR A 482 8.32 -17.75 -17.69
CA TYR A 482 7.40 -18.88 -17.94
C TYR A 482 6.36 -19.11 -16.82
N PRO A 483 6.69 -19.07 -15.52
CA PRO A 483 5.67 -19.21 -14.47
C PRO A 483 4.63 -18.09 -14.50
N VAL A 484 5.07 -16.84 -14.70
CA VAL A 484 4.22 -15.65 -14.67
C VAL A 484 3.18 -15.71 -15.79
N ILE A 485 3.61 -16.04 -17.00
CA ILE A 485 2.73 -16.00 -18.16
C ILE A 485 1.63 -17.07 -18.11
N ASN A 486 1.88 -18.21 -17.47
CA ASN A 486 0.88 -19.27 -17.28
C ASN A 486 -0.29 -18.76 -16.41
N TYR A 487 0.02 -18.04 -15.33
CA TYR A 487 -1.02 -17.42 -14.49
C TYR A 487 -1.76 -16.31 -15.24
N LEU A 488 -1.08 -15.49 -16.05
CA LEU A 488 -1.71 -14.44 -16.85
C LEU A 488 -2.72 -15.00 -17.84
N PHE A 489 -2.38 -16.07 -18.57
CA PHE A 489 -3.32 -16.73 -19.48
C PHE A 489 -4.53 -17.31 -18.74
N GLY A 490 -4.37 -17.82 -17.52
CA GLY A 490 -5.51 -18.33 -16.74
C GLY A 490 -6.56 -17.28 -16.39
N LEU A 491 -6.18 -16.00 -16.37
CA LEU A 491 -7.12 -14.89 -16.17
C LEU A 491 -8.01 -14.65 -17.38
N THR A 492 -7.46 -14.87 -18.59
CA THR A 492 -8.12 -14.64 -19.89
C THR A 492 -9.29 -15.61 -20.16
N PRO A 493 -10.25 -15.28 -21.05
CA PRO A 493 -11.33 -16.18 -21.47
C PRO A 493 -10.88 -17.33 -22.41
N ILE A 494 -9.57 -17.59 -22.56
CA ILE A 494 -9.06 -18.62 -23.49
C ILE A 494 -9.54 -20.01 -23.06
N PRO A 495 -10.14 -20.83 -23.93
CA PRO A 495 -10.50 -22.20 -23.61
C PRO A 495 -9.29 -23.03 -23.15
N LEU A 496 -9.49 -23.93 -22.17
CA LEU A 496 -8.41 -24.77 -21.67
C LEU A 496 -7.76 -25.60 -22.78
N SER A 497 -8.57 -26.15 -23.69
CA SER A 497 -8.11 -26.92 -24.85
C SER A 497 -7.16 -26.12 -25.74
N HIS A 498 -7.52 -24.88 -26.08
CA HIS A 498 -6.66 -23.98 -26.87
C HIS A 498 -5.33 -23.69 -26.17
N TYR A 499 -5.37 -23.50 -24.84
CA TYR A 499 -4.16 -23.23 -24.06
C TYR A 499 -3.23 -24.45 -23.99
N VAL A 500 -3.78 -25.65 -23.74
CA VAL A 500 -3.04 -26.91 -23.65
C VAL A 500 -2.41 -27.26 -24.99
N LEU A 501 -3.20 -27.29 -26.07
CA LEU A 501 -2.74 -27.65 -27.41
C LEU A 501 -1.69 -26.66 -27.93
N ALA A 502 -1.94 -25.36 -27.78
CA ALA A 502 -0.97 -24.35 -28.20
C ALA A 502 0.30 -24.42 -27.36
N THR A 503 0.21 -24.67 -26.05
CA THR A 503 1.40 -24.82 -25.20
C THR A 503 2.23 -26.03 -25.63
N PHE A 504 1.60 -27.19 -25.83
CA PHE A 504 2.30 -28.42 -26.23
C PHE A 504 2.99 -28.28 -27.60
N ILE A 505 2.27 -27.78 -28.61
CA ILE A 505 2.77 -27.68 -29.99
C ILE A 505 3.85 -26.60 -30.12
N PHE A 506 3.59 -25.39 -29.63
CA PHE A 506 4.48 -24.26 -29.87
C PHE A 506 5.68 -24.23 -28.93
N MET A 507 5.69 -25.01 -27.85
CA MET A 507 6.91 -25.24 -27.05
C MET A 507 7.81 -26.35 -27.62
N ALA A 508 7.32 -27.17 -28.55
CA ALA A 508 8.07 -28.33 -29.06
C ALA A 508 9.46 -27.96 -29.63
N PRO A 509 9.63 -26.89 -30.44
CA PRO A 509 10.94 -26.55 -30.99
C PRO A 509 11.97 -26.20 -29.91
N ALA A 510 11.57 -25.35 -28.95
CA ALA A 510 12.43 -24.96 -27.83
C ALA A 510 12.67 -26.14 -26.87
N GLY A 511 11.64 -26.94 -26.59
CA GLY A 511 11.72 -28.13 -25.75
C GLY A 511 12.69 -29.17 -26.30
N PHE A 512 12.67 -29.40 -27.61
CA PHE A 512 13.63 -30.27 -28.28
C PHE A 512 15.05 -29.71 -28.20
N ALA A 513 15.26 -28.42 -28.47
CA ALA A 513 16.58 -27.81 -28.40
C ALA A 513 17.20 -27.91 -27.00
N TYR A 514 16.41 -27.66 -25.94
CA TYR A 514 16.89 -27.76 -24.56
C TYR A 514 17.11 -29.20 -24.11
N THR A 515 16.23 -30.14 -24.45
CA THR A 515 16.47 -31.55 -24.09
C THR A 515 17.64 -32.14 -24.86
N TYR A 516 17.82 -31.76 -26.14
CA TYR A 516 19.01 -32.12 -26.89
C TYR A 516 20.27 -31.54 -26.25
N LEU A 517 20.24 -30.29 -25.77
CA LEU A 517 21.36 -29.72 -25.00
C LEU A 517 21.65 -30.55 -23.73
N GLY A 518 20.63 -30.97 -22.98
CA GLY A 518 20.79 -31.86 -21.83
C GLY A 518 21.42 -33.22 -22.20
N TYR A 519 21.05 -33.79 -23.35
CA TYR A 519 21.65 -35.00 -23.90
C TYR A 519 23.11 -34.77 -24.32
N SER A 520 23.41 -33.67 -25.00
CA SER A 520 24.79 -33.32 -25.38
C SER A 520 25.69 -33.14 -24.17
N LEU A 521 25.17 -32.56 -23.08
CA LEU A 521 25.91 -32.50 -21.81
C LEU A 521 26.21 -33.91 -21.28
N LYS A 522 25.24 -34.84 -21.31
CA LYS A 522 25.49 -36.25 -20.94
C LYS A 522 26.60 -36.87 -21.78
N GLU A 523 26.58 -36.69 -23.10
CA GLU A 523 27.59 -37.25 -24.01
C GLU A 523 28.98 -36.64 -23.80
N VAL A 524 29.07 -35.35 -23.48
CA VAL A 524 30.34 -34.68 -23.16
C VAL A 524 30.89 -35.14 -21.81
N PHE A 525 30.07 -35.16 -20.76
CA PHE A 525 30.52 -35.54 -19.42
C PHE A 525 30.87 -37.03 -19.33
N LEU A 526 30.09 -37.91 -19.96
CA LEU A 526 30.24 -39.36 -19.78
C LEU A 526 31.09 -40.04 -20.85
N LYS A 527 31.15 -39.47 -22.06
CA LYS A 527 31.80 -40.12 -23.21
C LYS A 527 32.82 -39.23 -23.91
N ALA A 528 33.12 -38.03 -23.36
CA ALA A 528 33.99 -37.03 -23.96
C ALA A 528 33.65 -36.69 -25.44
N ASN A 529 32.39 -36.88 -25.84
CA ASN A 529 31.96 -36.68 -27.21
C ASN A 529 31.36 -35.28 -27.38
N PHE A 530 32.12 -34.38 -28.00
CA PHE A 530 31.73 -32.98 -28.21
C PHE A 530 30.85 -32.76 -29.44
N LEU A 531 30.70 -33.76 -30.32
CA LEU A 531 29.97 -33.62 -31.58
C LEU A 531 28.50 -33.19 -31.39
N PRO A 532 27.70 -33.77 -30.46
CA PRO A 532 26.33 -33.32 -30.21
C PRO A 532 26.26 -31.88 -29.68
N LEU A 533 27.26 -31.44 -28.89
CA LEU A 533 27.29 -30.07 -28.36
C LEU A 533 27.62 -29.05 -29.48
N LEU A 534 28.56 -29.38 -30.36
CA LEU A 534 28.91 -28.55 -31.52
C LEU A 534 27.72 -28.42 -32.50
N LEU A 535 26.95 -29.49 -32.71
CA LEU A 535 25.74 -29.46 -33.53
C LEU A 535 24.66 -28.55 -32.94
N VAL A 536 24.46 -28.56 -31.62
CA VAL A 536 23.54 -27.61 -30.95
C VAL A 536 23.99 -26.18 -31.16
N ILE A 537 25.27 -25.89 -30.93
CA ILE A 537 25.83 -24.54 -31.09
C ILE A 537 25.67 -24.07 -32.55
N ALA A 538 25.94 -24.93 -33.54
CA ALA A 538 25.77 -24.63 -34.95
C ALA A 538 24.29 -24.36 -35.32
N ILE A 539 23.36 -25.16 -34.81
CA ILE A 539 21.91 -24.98 -35.02
C ILE A 539 21.42 -23.66 -34.40
N PHE A 540 21.84 -23.33 -33.17
CA PHE A 540 21.49 -22.06 -32.53
C PHE A 540 22.09 -20.86 -33.25
N ALA A 541 23.34 -20.96 -33.72
CA ALA A 541 23.99 -19.91 -34.51
C ALA A 541 23.26 -19.69 -35.84
N LEU A 542 22.91 -20.77 -36.55
CA LEU A 542 22.17 -20.72 -37.81
C LEU A 542 20.76 -20.15 -37.63
N LEU A 543 20.02 -20.59 -36.60
CA LEU A 543 18.71 -20.05 -36.25
C LEU A 543 18.77 -18.56 -35.93
N THR A 544 19.79 -18.12 -35.17
CA THR A 544 19.98 -16.70 -34.84
C THR A 544 20.24 -15.87 -36.10
N LEU A 545 21.05 -16.39 -37.03
CA LEU A 545 21.33 -15.74 -38.32
C LEU A 545 20.08 -15.68 -39.22
N LEU A 546 19.29 -16.76 -39.27
CA LEU A 546 18.04 -16.82 -40.04
C LEU A 546 16.97 -15.88 -39.48
N VAL A 547 16.80 -15.83 -38.15
CA VAL A 547 15.91 -14.88 -37.48
C VAL A 547 16.37 -13.44 -37.73
N LYS A 548 17.67 -13.15 -37.61
CA LYS A 548 18.23 -11.83 -37.92
C LYS A 548 17.99 -11.43 -39.39
N ARG A 549 18.10 -12.38 -40.33
CA ARG A 549 17.86 -12.16 -41.77
C ARG A 549 16.37 -11.99 -42.10
N PHE A 550 15.50 -12.70 -41.40
CA PHE A 550 14.04 -12.59 -41.50
C PHE A 550 13.52 -11.26 -40.93
N LEU A 551 14.01 -10.85 -39.75
CA LEU A 551 13.71 -9.55 -39.14
C LEU A 551 14.23 -8.38 -39.99
N ARG A 552 15.33 -8.55 -40.73
CA ARG A 552 15.82 -7.52 -41.67
C ARG A 552 14.95 -7.34 -42.92
N LYS A 553 14.21 -8.38 -43.34
CA LYS A 553 13.29 -8.35 -44.49
C LYS A 553 11.94 -7.70 -44.17
N TRP A 554 11.55 -7.68 -42.90
CA TRP A 554 10.37 -7.01 -42.40
C TRP A 554 10.85 -5.77 -41.65
N LYS A 555 10.91 -4.58 -42.28
CA LYS A 555 11.39 -3.34 -41.65
C LYS A 555 10.72 -3.11 -40.27
N ILE A 556 11.43 -3.51 -39.21
CA ILE A 556 11.26 -3.12 -37.81
C ILE A 556 12.62 -2.60 -37.35
#